data_AF-A0A9D7PSE0-F1
#
_entry.id   AF-A0A9D7PSE0-F1
#
_cell.length_a   1.000
_cell.length_b   1.000
_cell.length_c   1.000
_cell.angle_alpha   90.00
_cell.angle_beta   90.00
_cell.angle_gamma   90.00
#
_symmetry.space_group_name_H-M   'P 1'
#
loop_
_entity.id
_entity.type
_entity.pdbx_description
1 polymer ?
#
loop_
_entity_poly.entity_id
_entity_poly.type
_entity_poly.pdbx_seq_one_letter_code
_entity_poly.pdbx_strand_id
1 'polypeptide(L)' 'MFRQGDPDFKLVDETLVGLMKSGEIERLSAKWFLSAVPPKGINLNVPLSPELKQLFQTPNDRGI' A
#
# COMPACT_ATOMS: atom_id res chain seq x y z
N MET A 1 -1.62 13.63 -6.14
CA MET A 1 -1.59 14.72 -5.13
C MET A 1 -3.00 15.25 -4.96
N PHE A 2 -3.46 15.34 -3.72
CA PHE A 2 -4.76 15.92 -3.37
C PHE A 2 -4.58 17.35 -2.87
N ARG A 3 -5.67 18.12 -2.81
CA ARG A 3 -5.64 19.46 -2.25
C ARG A 3 -5.28 19.37 -0.76
N GLN A 4 -4.28 20.13 -0.34
CA GLN A 4 -3.91 20.24 1.07
C GLN A 4 -5.05 20.86 1.87
N GLY A 5 -5.39 20.28 3.02
CA GLY A 5 -6.40 20.80 3.95
C GLY A 5 -7.85 20.42 3.62
N ASP A 6 -8.08 19.48 2.71
CA ASP A 6 -9.42 18.95 2.43
C ASP A 6 -9.81 17.88 3.47
N PRO A 7 -10.72 18.16 4.41
CA PRO A 7 -11.05 17.25 5.51
C PRO A 7 -11.73 15.97 5.04
N ASP A 8 -12.44 16.01 3.90
CA ASP A 8 -13.12 14.84 3.35
C ASP A 8 -12.11 13.83 2.79
N PHE A 9 -10.93 14.30 2.35
CA PHE A 9 -9.84 13.44 1.91
C PHE A 9 -9.11 12.71 3.04
N LYS A 10 -9.35 13.06 4.30
CA LYS A 10 -8.85 12.31 5.46
C LYS A 10 -9.34 10.86 5.47
N LEU A 11 -10.51 10.59 4.85
CA LEU A 11 -11.04 9.25 4.65
C LEU A 11 -10.05 8.31 3.92
N VAL A 12 -9.21 8.84 3.03
CA VAL A 12 -8.20 8.05 2.32
C VAL A 12 -7.16 7.50 3.30
N ASP A 13 -6.69 8.33 4.23
CA ASP A 13 -5.73 7.92 5.24
C ASP A 13 -6.33 6.84 6.16
N GLU A 14 -7.57 7.04 6.60
CA GLU A 14 -8.29 6.07 7.45
C GLU A 14 -8.48 4.73 6.73
N THR A 15 -8.86 4.77 5.46
CA THR A 15 -9.01 3.58 4.62
C THR A 15 -7.68 2.85 4.46
N LEU A 16 -6.60 3.59 4.16
CA LEU A 16 -5.27 3.03 3.97
C LEU A 16 -4.74 2.37 5.25
N VAL A 17 -4.92 3.03 6.40
CA VAL A 17 -4.56 2.46 7.72
C VAL A 17 -5.38 1.21 8.00
N GLY A 18 -6.65 1.16 7.61
CA GLY A 18 -7.49 -0.04 7.70
C GLY A 18 -6.93 -1.21 6.89
N LEU A 19 -6.50 -0.97 5.65
CA LEU A 19 -5.89 -1.98 4.79
C LEU A 19 -4.53 -2.47 5.32
N MET A 20 -3.75 -1.58 5.92
CA MET A 20 -2.48 -1.92 6.59
C MET A 20 -2.72 -2.81 7.80
N LYS A 21 -3.62 -2.42 8.72
CA LYS A 21 -3.92 -3.17 9.94
C LYS A 21 -4.57 -4.53 9.70
N SER A 22 -5.38 -4.65 8.64
CA SER A 22 -5.99 -5.94 8.26
C SER A 22 -5.04 -6.89 7.53
N GLY A 23 -3.86 -6.41 7.10
CA GLY A 23 -2.93 -7.16 6.26
C GLY A 23 -3.38 -7.29 4.80
N GLU A 24 -4.49 -6.67 4.41
CA GLU A 24 -4.97 -6.68 3.02
C GLU A 24 -3.98 -5.99 2.07
N ILE A 25 -3.26 -4.98 2.55
CA ILE A 25 -2.27 -4.28 1.73
C ILE A 25 -1.09 -5.19 1.33
N GLU A 26 -0.69 -6.14 2.18
CA GLU A 26 0.34 -7.12 1.84
C GLU A 26 -0.15 -8.09 0.76
N ARG A 27 -1.42 -8.52 0.84
CA ARG A 27 -2.04 -9.36 -0.19
C ARG A 27 -2.13 -8.63 -1.54
N LEU A 28 -2.50 -7.35 -1.51
CA LEU A 28 -2.52 -6.51 -2.72
C LEU A 28 -1.13 -6.34 -3.29
N SER A 29 -0.11 -6.11 -2.45
CA SER A 29 1.28 -6.05 -2.88
C SER A 29 1.70 -7.35 -3.58
N ALA A 30 1.45 -8.51 -2.97
CA ALA A 30 1.78 -9.81 -3.57
C ALA A 30 1.05 -10.06 -4.90
N LYS A 31 -0.22 -9.66 -5.00
CA LYS A 31 -1.01 -9.79 -6.23
C LYS A 31 -0.41 -9.00 -7.40
N TRP A 32 0.08 -7.79 -7.14
CA TRP A 32 0.52 -6.89 -8.22
C TRP A 32 2.02 -6.93 -8.49
N PHE A 33 2.84 -7.33 -7.52
CA PHE A 33 4.29 -7.29 -7.64
C PHE A 33 4.97 -8.66 -7.64
N LEU A 34 4.29 -9.69 -7.12
CA LEU A 34 4.81 -11.05 -7.01
C LEU A 34 3.99 -12.09 -7.78
N SER A 35 2.97 -11.66 -8.52
CA SER A 35 2.15 -12.52 -9.37
C SER A 35 2.17 -12.01 -10.81
N ALA A 36 1.80 -12.88 -11.76
CA ALA A 36 1.63 -12.49 -13.15
C ALA A 36 0.49 -11.47 -13.28
N VAL A 37 0.80 -10.26 -13.77
CA VAL A 37 -0.20 -9.19 -13.95
C VAL A 37 -0.64 -9.04 -15.41
N PRO A 38 -1.94 -8.77 -15.66
CA PRO A 38 -2.45 -8.52 -17.00
C PRO A 38 -1.91 -7.21 -17.60
N PRO A 39 -1.96 -7.06 -18.94
CA PRO A 39 -2.48 -8.01 -19.92
C PRO A 39 -1.47 -9.08 -20.36
N LYS A 40 -0.17 -8.85 -20.12
CA LYS A 40 0.91 -9.69 -20.66
C LYS A 40 1.31 -10.85 -19.75
N GLY A 41 0.73 -10.95 -18.55
CA GLY A 41 1.05 -12.02 -17.59
C GLY A 41 2.48 -11.93 -17.06
N ILE A 42 3.08 -10.74 -17.03
CA ILE A 42 4.45 -10.54 -16.55
C ILE A 42 4.42 -10.44 -15.03
N ASN A 43 5.34 -11.14 -14.35
CA ASN A 43 5.58 -10.97 -12.93
C ASN A 43 6.74 -9.99 -12.73
N LEU A 44 6.53 -8.96 -11.91
CA LEU A 44 7.53 -7.95 -11.62
C LEU A 44 8.64 -8.49 -10.70
N ASN A 45 8.36 -9.53 -9.92
CA ASN A 45 9.25 -10.12 -8.92
C ASN A 45 9.87 -9.07 -7.98
N VAL A 46 9.06 -8.09 -7.56
CA VAL A 46 9.48 -7.03 -6.63
C VAL A 46 8.93 -7.36 -5.25
N PRO A 47 9.74 -7.93 -4.33
CA PRO A 47 9.31 -8.15 -2.96
C PRO A 47 9.17 -6.83 -2.21
N LEU A 48 8.31 -6.84 -1.20
CA LEU A 48 8.19 -5.75 -0.23
C LEU A 48 9.54 -5.47 0.44
N SER A 49 9.97 -4.21 0.44
CA SER A 49 11.18 -3.82 1.17
C SER A 49 10.94 -3.92 2.69
N PRO A 50 12.00 -4.14 3.49
CA PRO A 50 11.90 -4.19 4.94
C PRO A 50 11.27 -2.92 5.53
N GLU A 51 11.62 -1.75 4.98
CA GLU A 51 11.15 -0.44 5.44
C GLU A 51 9.66 -0.26 5.13
N LEU A 52 9.22 -0.65 3.93
CA LEU A 52 7.81 -0.59 3.57
C LEU A 52 6.97 -1.58 4.39
N LYS A 53 7.52 -2.76 4.70
CA LYS A 53 6.89 -3.73 5.60
C LYS A 53 6.74 -3.16 7.01
N GLN A 54 7.76 -2.45 7.52
CA GLN A 54 7.67 -1.78 8.81
C GLN A 54 6.62 -0.67 8.80
N LEU A 55 6.52 0.10 7.71
CA LEU A 55 5.48 1.13 7.56
C LEU A 55 4.07 0.53 7.62
N PHE A 56 3.85 -0.64 7.02
CA PHE A 56 2.54 -1.31 7.09
C PHE A 56 2.20 -1.76 8.52
N GLN A 57 3.20 -2.17 9.31
CA GLN A 57 3.00 -2.54 10.72
C GLN A 57 2.78 -1.32 11.62
N THR A 58 3.47 -0.22 11.32
CA THR A 58 3.41 1.02 12.09
C THR A 58 3.19 2.23 11.16
N PRO A 59 1.93 2.43 10.69
CA PRO A 59 1.61 3.50 9.75
C PRO A 59 1.95 4.88 10.32
N ASN A 60 2.48 5.77 9.48
CA ASN A 60 2.78 7.14 9.86
C ASN A 60 2.71 8.09 8.64
N ASP A 61 2.66 9.39 8.92
CA ASP A 61 2.49 10.44 7.90
C ASP A 61 3.83 11.00 7.36
N ARG A 62 4.97 10.42 7.76
CA ARG A 62 6.32 10.93 7.43
C ARG A 62 6.95 10.22 6.23
N GLY A 63 6.36 9.13 5.75
CA GLY A 63 6.89 8.32 4.66
C GLY A 63 7.85 7.23 5.11
N ILE A 64 8.54 6.63 4.13
CA ILE A 64 9.59 5.62 4.31
C ILE A 64 10.95 6.32 4.45
#